data_AF-A0A329C1N8-F1
#
_entry.id   AF-A0A329C1N8-F1
#
_cell.length_a   1.000
_cell.length_b   1.000
_cell.length_c   1.000
_cell.angle_alpha   90.00
_cell.angle_beta   90.00
_cell.angle_gamma   90.00
#
_symmetry.space_group_name_H-M   'P 1'
#
loop_
_entity.id
_entity.type
_entity.pdbx_description
1 polymer ?
#
loop_
_entity_poly.entity_id
_entity_poly.type
_entity_poly.pdbx_seq_one_letter_code
_entity_poly.pdbx_strand_id
1 'polypeptide(L)'
;MDKEIDKHVASEVSKNLMDAYLSVENATRIIQARCSKDEFDGFRSEAGKIAGGLYLLLEPLWRAYPDLAPEGLVMTQPKKKERRRGADRQD
;
A
#
# COMPACT_ATOMS: atom_id res chain seq x y z
N MET A 1 -0.38 9.00 17.57
CA MET A 1 0.46 9.89 16.73
C MET A 1 -0.52 10.40 15.70
N ASP A 2 -1.22 11.48 16.02
CA ASP A 2 -2.51 11.82 15.40
C ASP A 2 -2.38 13.12 14.61
N LYS A 3 -1.33 13.23 13.79
CA LYS A 3 -1.34 14.16 12.67
C LYS A 3 -1.52 13.35 11.41
N GLU A 4 -2.74 13.44 10.87
CA GLU A 4 -3.08 12.97 9.54
C GLU A 4 -2.13 13.64 8.54
N ILE A 5 -1.49 12.85 7.66
CA ILE A 5 -0.62 13.38 6.59
C ILE A 5 -1.51 14.26 5.71
N ASP A 6 -1.09 15.50 5.42
CA ASP A 6 -1.84 16.38 4.54
C ASP A 6 -2.17 15.70 3.19
N LYS A 7 -3.37 15.92 2.64
CA LYS A 7 -3.83 15.23 1.42
C LYS A 7 -2.94 15.50 0.22
N HIS A 8 -2.38 16.71 0.09
CA HIS A 8 -1.46 17.03 -0.99
C HIS A 8 -0.16 16.23 -0.85
N VAL A 9 0.41 16.19 0.36
CA VAL A 9 1.58 15.36 0.67
C VAL A 9 1.29 13.88 0.44
N ALA A 10 0.13 13.38 0.87
CA ALA A 10 -0.28 12.00 0.65
C ALA A 10 -0.40 11.66 -0.84
N SER A 11 -0.90 12.58 -1.66
CA SER A 11 -0.98 12.44 -3.11
C SER A 11 0.41 12.34 -3.75
N GLU A 12 1.33 13.25 -3.38
CA GLU A 12 2.70 13.24 -3.87
C GLU A 12 3.45 11.96 -3.50
N VAL A 13 3.35 11.55 -2.23
CA VAL A 13 3.98 10.31 -1.75
C VAL A 13 3.36 9.09 -2.41
N SER A 14 2.02 9.03 -2.52
CA SER A 14 1.32 7.93 -3.19
C SER A 14 1.76 7.79 -4.64
N LYS A 15 1.90 8.90 -5.37
CA LYS A 15 2.40 8.90 -6.75
C LYS A 15 3.81 8.32 -6.84
N ASN A 16 4.75 8.81 -6.03
CA ASN A 16 6.13 8.34 -6.05
C ASN A 16 6.26 6.84 -5.71
N LEU A 17 5.49 6.37 -4.73
CA LEU A 17 5.47 4.95 -4.34
C LEU A 17 4.85 4.07 -5.43
N MET A 18 3.80 4.54 -6.11
CA MET A 18 3.23 3.85 -7.26
C MET A 18 4.19 3.79 -8.46
N ASP A 19 4.89 4.88 -8.75
CA ASP A 19 5.92 4.90 -9.80
C ASP A 19 7.05 3.90 -9.49
N ALA A 20 7.47 3.81 -8.23
CA ALA A 20 8.44 2.81 -7.78
C ALA A 20 7.90 1.37 -7.93
N TYR A 21 6.64 1.12 -7.55
CA TYR A 21 5.99 -0.18 -7.71
C TYR A 21 5.97 -0.59 -9.19
N LEU A 22 5.55 0.31 -10.08
CA LEU A 22 5.50 0.05 -11.52
C LEU A 22 6.90 -0.20 -12.11
N SER A 23 7.94 0.45 -11.58
CA SER A 23 9.33 0.20 -11.98
C SER A 23 9.77 -1.22 -11.65
N VAL A 24 9.45 -1.72 -10.44
CA VAL A 24 9.75 -3.10 -10.01
C VAL A 24 8.99 -4.12 -10.87
N GLU A 25 7.70 -3.87 -11.14
CA GLU A 25 6.89 -4.70 -12.03
C GLU A 25 7.46 -4.76 -13.45
N ASN A 26 7.88 -3.60 -13.98
CA ASN A 26 8.50 -3.53 -15.29
C ASN A 26 9.84 -4.29 -15.35
N ALA A 27 10.69 -4.14 -14.33
CA ALA A 27 11.94 -4.91 -14.23
C ALA A 27 11.66 -6.43 -14.18
N THR A 28 10.65 -6.85 -13.41
CA THR A 28 10.20 -8.24 -13.32
C THR A 28 9.79 -8.78 -14.69
N ARG A 29 9.02 -8.01 -15.48
CA ARG A 29 8.62 -8.39 -16.84
C ARG A 29 9.81 -8.50 -17.81
N ILE A 30 10.80 -7.59 -17.68
CA ILE A 30 12.02 -7.64 -18.51
C ILE A 30 12.79 -8.94 -18.25
N ILE A 31 13.00 -9.30 -16.99
CA ILE A 31 13.69 -10.55 -16.63
C ILE A 31 12.89 -11.76 -17.10
N GLN A 32 11.56 -11.78 -16.87
CA GLN A 32 10.70 -12.86 -17.34
C GLN A 32 10.80 -13.10 -18.85
N ALA A 33 10.92 -12.02 -19.63
CA ALA A 33 10.96 -12.11 -21.09
C ALA A 33 12.33 -12.48 -21.67
N ARG A 34 13.43 -12.27 -20.93
CA ARG A 34 14.80 -12.33 -21.47
C ARG A 34 15.72 -13.34 -20.79
N CYS A 35 15.38 -13.77 -19.59
CA CYS A 35 16.21 -14.65 -18.78
C CYS A 35 15.63 -16.06 -18.70
N SER A 36 16.45 -16.99 -18.19
CA SER A 36 16.01 -18.33 -17.88
C SER A 36 14.97 -18.34 -16.76
N LYS A 37 14.25 -19.46 -16.63
CA LYS A 37 13.28 -19.64 -15.55
C LYS A 37 13.93 -19.51 -14.17
N ASP A 38 15.12 -20.09 -13.99
CA ASP A 38 15.81 -20.10 -12.69
C ASP A 38 16.24 -18.69 -12.28
N GLU A 39 16.75 -17.88 -13.22
CA GLU A 39 17.07 -16.48 -13.00
C GLU A 39 15.82 -15.65 -12.69
N PHE A 40 14.72 -15.91 -13.42
CA PHE A 40 13.45 -15.25 -13.18
C PHE A 40 12.87 -15.59 -11.81
N ASP A 41 12.86 -16.85 -11.39
CA ASP A 41 12.30 -17.27 -10.11
C ASP A 41 13.10 -16.68 -8.93
N GLY A 42 14.43 -16.61 -9.04
CA GLY A 42 15.28 -15.91 -8.09
C GLY A 42 14.96 -14.42 -8.00
N PHE A 43 14.88 -13.73 -9.14
CA PHE A 43 14.56 -12.30 -9.20
C PHE A 43 13.15 -11.98 -8.67
N ARG A 44 12.14 -12.74 -9.12
CA ARG A 44 10.72 -12.56 -8.78
C ARG A 44 10.50 -12.63 -7.28
N SER A 45 11.22 -13.50 -6.57
CA SER A 45 11.10 -13.64 -5.11
C SER A 45 11.44 -12.32 -4.40
N GLU A 46 12.56 -11.70 -4.74
CA GLU A 46 12.99 -10.44 -4.12
C GLU A 46 12.16 -9.24 -4.60
N ALA A 47 11.84 -9.20 -5.90
CA ALA A 47 10.96 -8.18 -6.47
C ALA A 47 9.58 -8.16 -5.78
N GLY A 48 9.01 -9.35 -5.52
CA GLY A 48 7.75 -9.48 -4.80
C GLY A 48 7.80 -8.93 -3.37
N LYS A 49 8.91 -9.10 -2.65
CA LYS A 49 9.09 -8.51 -1.30
C LYS A 49 9.12 -6.98 -1.37
N ILE A 50 9.82 -6.41 -2.35
CA ILE A 50 9.89 -4.96 -2.54
C ILE A 50 8.50 -4.40 -2.89
N ALA A 51 7.81 -5.02 -3.86
CA ALA A 51 6.47 -4.63 -4.26
C ALA A 51 5.48 -4.69 -3.09
N GLY A 52 5.54 -5.75 -2.27
CA GLY A 52 4.76 -5.87 -1.04
C GLY A 52 5.09 -4.79 0.00
N GLY A 53 6.37 -4.46 0.17
CA GLY A 53 6.80 -3.36 1.05
C GLY A 53 6.27 -2.00 0.61
N LEU A 54 6.29 -1.71 -0.70
CA LEU A 54 5.69 -0.50 -1.27
C LEU A 54 4.19 -0.44 -1.02
N TYR A 55 3.48 -1.55 -1.19
CA TYR A 55 2.05 -1.64 -0.86
C TYR A 55 1.76 -1.30 0.60
N LEU A 56 2.57 -1.80 1.55
CA LEU A 56 2.39 -1.50 2.97
C LEU A 56 2.58 -0.01 3.32
N LEU A 57 3.35 0.73 2.50
CA LEU A 57 3.49 2.18 2.62
C LEU A 57 2.31 2.93 1.97
N LEU A 58 1.79 2.41 0.86
CA LEU A 58 0.66 2.97 0.12
C LEU A 58 -0.68 2.79 0.86
N GLU A 59 -0.90 1.61 1.45
CA GLU A 59 -2.15 1.24 2.10
C GLU A 59 -2.65 2.29 3.12
N PRO A 60 -1.85 2.79 4.08
CA PRO A 60 -2.33 3.80 5.03
C PRO A 60 -2.72 5.11 4.35
N LEU A 61 -2.03 5.52 3.28
CA LEU A 61 -2.37 6.72 2.51
C LEU A 61 -3.73 6.56 1.82
N TRP A 62 -3.95 5.40 1.20
CA TRP A 62 -5.23 5.07 0.54
C TRP A 62 -6.37 4.84 1.53
N ARG A 63 -6.11 4.36 2.75
CA ARG A 63 -7.14 4.26 3.80
C ARG A 63 -7.58 5.64 4.29
N ALA A 64 -6.65 6.59 4.38
CA ALA A 64 -6.93 7.98 4.75
C ALA A 64 -7.61 8.75 3.62
N TYR A 65 -7.16 8.54 2.38
CA TYR A 65 -7.66 9.19 1.17
C TYR A 65 -8.00 8.16 0.09
N PRO A 66 -9.18 7.51 0.16
CA PRO A 66 -9.56 6.43 -0.76
C PRO A 66 -9.61 6.82 -2.23
N ASP A 67 -9.77 8.11 -2.54
CA ASP A 67 -9.75 8.62 -3.91
C ASP A 67 -8.34 8.62 -4.55
N LEU A 68 -7.28 8.38 -3.76
CA LEU A 68 -5.92 8.19 -4.25
C LEU A 68 -5.62 6.73 -4.63
N ALA A 69 -6.49 5.78 -4.28
CA ALA A 69 -6.29 4.37 -4.59
C ALA A 69 -6.49 4.09 -6.09
N PRO A 70 -5.77 3.12 -6.68
CA PRO A 70 -6.02 2.69 -8.05
C PRO A 70 -7.46 2.20 -8.26
N GLU A 71 -7.98 2.40 -9.47
CA GLU A 71 -9.31 1.92 -9.83
C GLU A 71 -9.44 0.41 -9.59
N GLY A 72 -10.58 -0.02 -9.03
CA GLY A 72 -10.85 -1.42 -8.71
C GLY A 72 -10.28 -1.90 -7.37
N LEU A 73 -9.45 -1.10 -6.68
CA LEU A 73 -8.97 -1.44 -5.34
C LEU A 73 -9.99 -1.02 -4.26
N VAL A 74 -10.62 -2.00 -3.61
CA VAL A 74 -11.58 -1.74 -2.53
C VAL A 74 -10.84 -1.50 -1.20
N MET A 75 -10.67 -0.23 -0.85
CA MET A 75 -10.16 0.19 0.47
C MET A 75 -11.31 0.21 1.49
N THR A 76 -11.75 -0.95 1.97
CA THR A 76 -12.75 -0.96 3.07
C THR A 76 -12.11 -0.40 4.34
N GLN A 77 -12.68 0.65 4.92
CA GLN A 77 -12.28 1.07 6.27
C GLN A 77 -12.81 0.03 7.27
N PRO A 78 -11.96 -0.56 8.15
CA PRO A 78 -12.48 -1.30 9.28
C PRO A 78 -13.25 -0.30 10.14
N LYS A 79 -14.56 -0.51 10.30
CA LYS A 79 -15.41 0.33 11.17
C LYS A 79 -14.70 0.49 12.50
N LYS A 80 -14.31 1.73 12.85
CA LYS A 80 -13.79 2.10 14.16
C LYS A 80 -14.75 1.48 15.18
N LYS A 81 -14.29 0.45 15.93
CA LYS A 81 -15.06 -0.05 17.08
C LYS A 81 -15.22 1.15 18.00
N GLU A 82 -16.43 1.69 18.02
CA GLU A 82 -16.86 2.68 18.99
C GLU A 82 -16.58 2.07 20.35
N ARG A 83 -15.50 2.52 21.01
CA ARG A 83 -15.23 2.16 22.39
C ARG A 83 -16.44 2.70 23.15
N ARG A 84 -17.38 1.82 23.47
CA ARG A 84 -18.45 2.09 24.42
C ARG A 84 -17.77 2.64 25.66
N ARG A 85 -17.78 3.97 25.82
CA ARG A 85 -17.58 4.61 27.11
C ARG A 85 -18.80 4.21 27.91
N GLY A 86 -18.68 3.13 28.67
CA GLY A 86 -19.60 2.83 29.75
C GLY A 86 -19.49 3.98 30.74
N ALA A 87 -20.39 4.94 30.61
CA ALA A 87 -20.82 5.77 31.71
C ALA A 87 -21.85 4.97 32.54
N ASP A 88 -21.82 5.22 33.85
CA ASP A 88 -22.81 4.85 34.88
C ASP A 88 -22.83 3.36 35.29
N ARG A 89 -22.88 2.96 36.57
CA ARG A 89 -23.08 3.54 37.93
C ARG A 89 -22.74 2.36 38.91
N GLN A 90 -22.51 2.43 40.22
CA GLN A 90 -23.02 3.25 41.32
C GLN A 90 -22.25 2.82 42.59
N ASP A 91 -22.24 3.70 43.61
CA ASP A 91 -21.90 3.41 45.01
C ASP A 91 -22.75 2.29 45.64
#